data_AF-A0A2W4Z212-F1
#
_entry.id   AF-A0A2W4Z212-F1
#
_cell.length_a   1.000
_cell.length_b   1.000
_cell.length_c   1.000
_cell.angle_alpha   90.00
_cell.angle_beta   90.00
_cell.angle_gamma   90.00
#
_symmetry.space_group_name_H-M   'P 1'
#
loop_
_entity.id
_entity.type
_entity.pdbx_description
1 polymer ?
#
loop_
_entity_poly.entity_id
_entity_poly.type
_entity_poly.pdbx_seq_one_letter_code
_entity_poly.pdbx_strand_id
1 'polypeptide(L)'
;MLLVVPLLGCLWLWLAADGIGQAWRWRCAGMPALLLAMTPILAVPFAAFAASQALYWSHVAPSWWLLRSERMAFDAALTGGPNPAGIGGIGRGGPRTAFLTVNGMLGAWAGIVHDPTDRMAAARGWNGRVIPPALRRIFPNSETIWCQRLDSHWFHCQFD
;
A
#
# COMPACT_ATOMS: atom_id res chain seq x y z
N MET A 1 -7.01 4.41 -5.72
CA MET A 1 -7.37 5.54 -4.81
C MET A 1 -8.80 6.05 -4.97
N LEU A 2 -9.35 6.18 -6.19
CA LEU A 2 -10.64 6.84 -6.45
C LEU A 2 -11.88 6.25 -5.72
N LEU A 3 -11.89 4.95 -5.37
CA LEU A 3 -13.04 4.32 -4.69
C LEU A 3 -12.89 4.22 -3.17
N VAL A 4 -11.67 4.16 -2.63
CA VAL A 4 -11.44 3.91 -1.19
C VAL A 4 -11.74 5.15 -0.35
N VAL A 5 -11.33 6.32 -0.84
CA VAL A 5 -11.55 7.61 -0.17
C VAL A 5 -13.04 7.93 0.02
N PRO A 6 -13.90 7.85 -1.02
CA PRO A 6 -15.33 8.12 -0.84
C PRO A 6 -16.01 7.07 0.06
N LEU A 7 -15.60 5.79 -0.02
CA LEU A 7 -16.18 4.73 0.81
C LEU A 7 -15.87 4.95 2.31
N LEU A 8 -14.63 5.32 2.63
CA LEU A 8 -14.24 5.70 3.98
C LEU A 8 -14.97 6.96 4.45
N GLY A 9 -15.17 7.96 3.58
CA GLY A 9 -15.95 9.15 3.87
C GLY A 9 -17.42 8.83 4.20
N CYS A 10 -18.06 7.97 3.40
CA CYS A 10 -19.44 7.53 3.64
C CYS A 10 -19.57 6.73 4.95
N LEU A 11 -18.65 5.80 5.22
CA LEU A 11 -18.59 5.05 6.48
C LEU A 11 -18.44 5.99 7.69
N TRP A 12 -17.61 7.04 7.55
CA TRP A 12 -17.41 8.05 8.57
C TRP A 12 -18.69 8.83 8.89
N LEU A 13 -19.42 9.28 7.86
CA LEU A 13 -20.69 10.00 8.05
C LEU A 13 -21.74 9.12 8.73
N TRP A 14 -21.78 7.84 8.37
CA TRP A 14 -22.69 6.87 8.99
C TRP A 14 -22.35 6.63 10.47
N LEU A 15 -21.08 6.42 10.80
CA LEU A 15 -20.60 6.27 12.17
C LEU A 15 -20.85 7.53 13.01
N ALA A 16 -20.69 8.71 12.42
CA ALA A 16 -20.99 9.98 13.09
C ALA A 16 -22.48 10.12 13.38
N ALA A 17 -23.35 9.78 12.42
CA ALA A 17 -24.80 9.81 12.61
C ALA A 17 -25.27 8.82 13.68
N ASP A 18 -24.74 7.59 13.66
CA ASP A 18 -25.06 6.58 14.67
C ASP A 18 -24.54 6.99 16.06
N GLY A 19 -23.32 7.53 16.11
CA GLY A 19 -22.74 8.12 17.32
C GLY A 19 -23.57 9.26 17.91
N ILE A 20 -24.13 10.13 17.07
CA ILE A 20 -25.05 11.22 17.49
C ILE A 20 -26.38 10.63 18.00
N GLY A 21 -26.93 9.62 17.34
CA GLY A 21 -28.15 8.94 17.77
C GLY A 21 -27.97 8.26 19.14
N GLN A 22 -26.88 7.53 19.32
CA GLN A 22 -26.51 6.87 20.57
C GLN A 22 -26.25 7.90 21.67
N ALA A 23 -25.56 9.00 21.32
CA ALA A 23 -25.29 10.12 22.21
C ALA A 23 -26.57 10.77 22.75
N TRP A 24 -27.55 10.98 21.86
CA TRP A 24 -28.85 11.53 22.22
C TRP A 24 -29.60 10.59 23.16
N ARG A 25 -29.60 9.28 22.88
CA ARG A 25 -30.21 8.26 23.75
C ARG A 25 -29.57 8.23 25.14
N TRP A 26 -28.24 8.31 25.23
CA TRP A 26 -27.52 8.35 26.51
C TRP A 26 -27.79 9.64 27.28
N ARG A 27 -27.91 10.78 26.59
CA ARG A 27 -28.33 12.03 27.21
C ARG A 27 -29.77 11.95 27.73
N CYS A 28 -30.69 11.35 26.99
CA CYS A 28 -32.05 11.07 27.46
C CYS A 28 -32.08 10.10 28.66
N ALA A 29 -31.12 9.19 28.76
CA ALA A 29 -30.94 8.27 29.89
C ALA A 29 -30.18 8.90 31.09
N GLY A 30 -29.89 10.21 31.05
CA GLY A 30 -29.26 10.94 32.16
C GLY A 30 -27.74 10.81 32.24
N MET A 31 -27.07 10.24 31.23
CA MET A 31 -25.60 10.15 31.21
C MET A 31 -24.95 11.53 30.93
N PRO A 32 -23.82 11.84 31.60
CA PRO A 32 -23.17 13.15 31.49
C PRO A 32 -22.59 13.41 30.09
N ALA A 33 -22.73 14.64 29.61
CA ALA A 33 -22.34 15.10 28.27
C ALA A 33 -20.85 14.89 27.92
N LEU A 34 -19.99 14.70 28.93
CA LEU A 34 -18.57 14.39 28.78
C LEU A 34 -18.32 13.09 27.98
N LEU A 35 -19.20 12.09 28.10
CA LEU A 35 -19.11 10.86 27.31
C LEU A 35 -19.33 11.12 25.80
N LEU A 36 -20.10 12.15 25.44
CA LEU A 36 -20.39 12.50 24.04
C LEU A 36 -19.23 13.22 23.36
N ALA A 37 -18.45 13.98 24.14
CA ALA A 37 -17.24 14.64 23.66
C ALA A 37 -16.06 13.66 23.54
N MET A 38 -16.02 12.61 24.36
CA MET A 38 -14.97 11.58 24.31
C MET A 38 -15.06 10.68 23.08
N THR A 39 -16.26 10.39 22.56
CA THR A 39 -16.46 9.54 21.39
C THR A 39 -15.72 10.02 20.13
N PRO A 40 -15.83 11.29 19.68
CA PRO A 40 -15.07 11.78 18.53
C PRO A 40 -13.57 11.86 18.82
N ILE A 41 -13.16 12.18 20.05
CA ILE A 41 -11.75 12.23 20.44
C ILE A 41 -11.09 10.84 20.34
N LEU A 42 -11.84 9.78 20.66
CA LEU A 42 -11.38 8.40 20.52
C LEU A 42 -11.57 7.86 19.10
N ALA A 43 -12.63 8.23 18.39
CA ALA A 43 -12.90 7.68 17.05
C ALA A 43 -11.98 8.25 15.97
N VAL A 44 -11.63 9.54 16.03
CA VAL A 44 -10.80 10.21 15.01
C VAL A 44 -9.43 9.52 14.84
N PRO A 45 -8.63 9.26 15.89
CA PRO A 45 -7.34 8.60 15.76
C PRO A 45 -7.44 7.18 15.20
N PHE A 46 -8.45 6.41 15.65
CA PHE A 46 -8.65 5.04 15.17
C PHE A 46 -9.04 5.01 13.70
N ALA A 47 -9.90 5.92 13.25
CA ALA A 47 -10.28 5.96 11.85
C ALA A 47 -9.16 6.53 10.97
N ALA A 48 -8.35 7.48 11.46
CA ALA A 48 -7.15 7.94 10.77
C ALA A 48 -6.14 6.78 10.60
N PHE A 49 -5.95 5.98 11.65
CA PHE A 49 -5.16 4.76 11.59
C PHE A 49 -5.73 3.76 10.57
N ALA A 50 -7.03 3.44 10.64
CA ALA A 50 -7.68 2.52 9.71
C ALA A 50 -7.60 3.01 8.25
N ALA A 51 -7.80 4.31 8.01
CA ALA A 51 -7.69 4.91 6.69
C ALA A 51 -6.26 4.82 6.14
N SER A 52 -5.24 5.08 6.96
CA SER A 52 -3.84 4.94 6.55
C SER A 52 -3.49 3.49 6.19
N GLN A 53 -3.97 2.52 6.95
CA GLN A 53 -3.79 1.09 6.66
C GLN A 53 -4.55 0.68 5.39
N ALA A 54 -5.78 1.14 5.22
CA ALA A 54 -6.58 0.84 4.03
C ALA A 54 -5.95 1.42 2.76
N LEU A 55 -5.46 2.66 2.81
CA LEU A 55 -4.73 3.28 1.71
C LEU A 55 -3.45 2.50 1.42
N TYR A 56 -2.66 2.19 2.44
CA TYR A 56 -1.44 1.41 2.32
C TYR A 56 -1.68 0.05 1.63
N TRP A 57 -2.63 -0.72 2.14
CA TRP A 57 -2.98 -2.02 1.56
C TRP A 57 -3.62 -1.90 0.18
N SER A 58 -4.31 -0.79 -0.13
CA SER A 58 -4.86 -0.60 -1.49
C SER A 58 -3.80 -0.51 -2.59
N HIS A 59 -2.56 -0.14 -2.25
CA HIS A 59 -1.44 -0.11 -3.19
C HIS A 59 -0.71 -1.46 -3.27
N VAL A 60 -0.57 -2.15 -2.14
CA VAL A 60 0.21 -3.39 -2.03
C VAL A 60 -0.62 -4.63 -2.38
N ALA A 61 -1.88 -4.70 -1.93
CA ALA A 61 -2.73 -5.88 -2.09
C ALA A 61 -2.95 -6.30 -3.55
N PRO A 62 -3.15 -5.39 -4.52
CA PRO A 62 -3.27 -5.78 -5.92
C PRO A 62 -2.00 -6.47 -6.45
N SER A 63 -0.83 -5.94 -6.11
CA SER A 63 0.46 -6.54 -6.50
C SER A 63 0.72 -7.87 -5.79
N TRP A 64 0.36 -7.96 -4.50
CA TRP A 64 0.43 -9.20 -3.74
C TRP A 64 -0.47 -10.29 -4.34
N TRP A 65 -1.71 -9.93 -4.66
CA TRP A 65 -2.68 -10.84 -5.27
C TRP A 65 -2.20 -11.30 -6.64
N LEU A 66 -1.77 -10.37 -7.50
CA LEU A 66 -1.26 -10.68 -8.84
C LEU A 66 -0.04 -11.63 -8.79
N LEU A 67 0.92 -11.35 -7.91
CA LEU A 67 2.09 -12.21 -7.72
C LEU A 67 1.69 -13.62 -7.26
N ARG A 68 0.68 -13.74 -6.38
CA ARG A 68 0.19 -15.03 -5.90
C ARG A 68 -0.58 -15.79 -6.98
N SER A 69 -1.46 -15.11 -7.71
CA SER A 69 -2.30 -15.76 -8.73
C SER A 69 -1.49 -16.20 -9.94
N GLU A 70 -0.40 -15.49 -10.26
CA GLU A 70 0.39 -15.74 -11.47
C GLU A 70 1.83 -16.14 -11.17
N ARG A 71 2.10 -16.72 -9.99
CA ARG A 71 3.48 -16.94 -9.52
C ARG A 71 4.37 -17.65 -10.54
N MET A 72 3.85 -18.70 -11.19
CA MET A 72 4.58 -19.44 -12.22
C MET A 72 4.96 -18.57 -13.43
N ALA A 73 4.10 -17.63 -13.84
CA ALA A 73 4.39 -16.74 -14.95
C ALA A 73 5.50 -15.74 -14.57
N PHE A 74 5.45 -15.21 -13.34
CA PHE A 74 6.51 -14.36 -12.80
C PHE A 74 7.85 -15.09 -12.76
N ASP A 75 7.86 -16.32 -12.23
CA ASP A 75 9.09 -17.12 -12.15
C ASP A 75 9.62 -17.47 -13.56
N ALA A 76 8.76 -17.79 -14.52
CA ALA A 76 9.16 -18.06 -15.90
C ALA A 76 9.74 -16.81 -16.59
N ALA A 77 9.15 -15.63 -16.36
CA ALA A 77 9.60 -14.37 -16.92
C ALA A 77 10.99 -13.94 -16.40
N LEU A 78 11.37 -14.35 -15.18
CA LEU A 78 12.74 -14.16 -14.68
C LEU A 78 13.79 -14.85 -15.57
N THR A 79 13.43 -15.99 -16.17
CA THR A 79 14.32 -16.76 -17.07
C THR A 79 14.11 -16.45 -18.56
N GLY A 80 13.39 -15.37 -18.89
CA GLY A 80 13.14 -14.96 -20.29
C GLY A 80 11.88 -15.56 -20.92
N GLY A 81 11.00 -16.14 -20.11
CA GLY A 81 9.64 -16.51 -20.53
C GLY A 81 8.75 -15.30 -20.85
N PRO A 82 7.48 -15.55 -21.22
CA PRO A 82 6.54 -14.48 -21.56
C PRO A 82 6.21 -13.60 -20.35
N ASN A 83 5.77 -12.38 -20.62
CA ASN A 83 5.33 -11.46 -19.56
C ASN A 83 4.07 -12.01 -18.85
N PRO A 84 3.99 -11.90 -17.50
CA PRO A 84 2.76 -12.16 -16.77
C PRO A 84 1.63 -11.23 -17.23
N ALA A 85 0.38 -11.64 -17.06
CA ALA A 85 -0.75 -10.82 -17.45
C ALA A 85 -0.84 -9.58 -16.54
N GLY A 86 -1.31 -8.47 -17.12
CA GLY A 86 -1.40 -7.19 -16.41
C GLY A 86 -0.06 -6.48 -16.19
N ILE A 87 1.06 -7.01 -16.70
CA ILE A 87 2.37 -6.35 -16.64
C ILE A 87 2.63 -5.55 -17.93
N GLY A 88 2.91 -4.26 -17.78
CA GLY A 88 3.18 -3.35 -18.90
C GLY A 88 4.60 -3.49 -19.47
N GLY A 89 5.52 -4.11 -18.75
CA GLY A 89 6.90 -4.32 -19.19
C GLY A 89 7.80 -4.88 -18.10
N ILE A 90 9.01 -5.28 -18.49
CA ILE A 90 10.03 -5.82 -17.59
C ILE A 90 11.28 -4.93 -17.64
N GLY A 91 11.64 -4.34 -16.50
CA GLY A 91 12.90 -3.64 -16.29
C GLY A 91 13.93 -4.57 -15.66
N ARG A 92 15.17 -4.57 -16.14
CA ARG A 92 16.28 -5.34 -15.55
C ARG A 92 17.38 -4.41 -15.07
N GLY A 93 17.86 -4.62 -13.86
CA GLY A 93 18.84 -3.77 -13.18
C GLY A 93 19.82 -4.62 -12.37
N GLY A 94 20.92 -5.02 -13.00
CA GLY A 94 21.87 -5.97 -12.40
C GLY A 94 21.19 -7.30 -12.05
N PRO A 95 21.24 -7.78 -10.79
CA PRO A 95 20.59 -9.02 -10.39
C PRO A 95 19.07 -8.89 -10.18
N ARG A 96 18.50 -7.69 -10.31
CA ARG A 96 17.10 -7.40 -10.01
C ARG A 96 16.24 -7.30 -11.25
N THR A 97 15.00 -7.72 -11.12
CA THR A 97 13.99 -7.63 -12.18
C THR A 97 12.76 -6.91 -11.64
N ALA A 98 12.27 -5.92 -12.37
CA ALA A 98 11.02 -5.21 -12.08
C ALA A 98 9.98 -5.54 -13.14
N PHE A 99 8.76 -5.80 -12.68
CA PHE A 99 7.58 -6.05 -13.49
C PHE A 99 6.64 -4.85 -13.30
N LEU A 100 6.51 -4.04 -14.34
CA LEU A 100 5.76 -2.78 -14.32
C LEU A 100 4.25 -3.06 -14.16
N THR A 101 3.67 -2.67 -13.02
CA THR A 101 2.24 -2.83 -12.73
C THR A 101 1.45 -1.53 -12.94
N VAL A 102 2.09 -0.38 -12.78
CA VAL A 102 1.46 0.95 -12.95
C VAL A 102 2.44 1.86 -13.66
N ASN A 103 2.00 2.51 -14.73
CA ASN A 103 2.72 3.61 -15.36
C ASN A 103 2.01 4.92 -14.99
N GLY A 104 2.63 5.73 -14.15
CA GLY A 104 2.10 6.99 -13.65
C GLY A 104 2.36 8.16 -14.60
N MET A 105 1.83 9.34 -14.26
CA MET A 105 2.18 10.59 -14.95
C MET A 105 3.60 11.03 -14.61
N LEU A 106 4.26 11.73 -15.55
CA LEU A 106 5.60 12.34 -15.37
C LEU A 106 6.77 11.36 -15.17
N GLY A 107 6.64 10.10 -15.56
CA GLY A 107 7.72 9.12 -15.48
C GLY A 107 7.72 8.31 -14.18
N ALA A 108 6.88 8.66 -13.20
CA ALA A 108 6.68 7.85 -12.02
C ALA A 108 6.04 6.51 -12.39
N TRP A 109 6.49 5.42 -11.75
CA TRP A 109 5.96 4.09 -12.01
C TRP A 109 6.01 3.19 -10.79
N ALA A 110 5.22 2.13 -10.79
CA ALA A 110 5.25 1.12 -9.74
C ALA A 110 5.33 -0.28 -10.34
N GLY A 111 5.99 -1.18 -9.62
CA GLY A 111 6.18 -2.53 -10.09
C GLY A 111 6.42 -3.54 -8.99
N ILE A 112 6.23 -4.81 -9.34
CA ILE A 112 6.66 -5.94 -8.54
C ILE A 112 8.15 -6.17 -8.86
N VAL A 113 9.01 -6.13 -7.84
CA VAL A 113 10.46 -6.26 -7.96
C VAL A 113 10.89 -7.58 -7.33
N HIS A 114 11.66 -8.36 -8.08
CA HIS A 114 12.38 -9.52 -7.58
C HIS A 114 13.84 -9.13 -7.31
N ASP A 115 14.29 -9.31 -6.07
CA ASP A 115 15.68 -9.14 -5.65
C ASP A 115 16.23 -10.41 -5.01
N PRO A 116 16.99 -11.23 -5.75
CA PRO A 116 17.59 -12.46 -5.24
C PRO A 116 18.79 -12.23 -4.33
N THR A 117 19.27 -10.98 -4.18
CA THR A 117 20.48 -10.68 -3.40
C THR A 117 20.23 -10.50 -1.90
N ASP A 118 18.98 -10.57 -1.46
CA ASP A 118 18.52 -10.27 -0.10
C ASP A 118 18.89 -8.87 0.43
N ARG A 119 19.51 -8.02 -0.38
CA ARG A 119 19.85 -6.64 0.00
C ARG A 119 18.60 -5.84 0.27
N MET A 120 17.55 -6.03 -0.53
CA MET A 120 16.27 -5.43 -0.22
C MET A 120 15.68 -6.03 1.05
N ALA A 121 15.64 -7.35 1.22
CA ALA A 121 15.11 -7.97 2.45
C ALA A 121 15.82 -7.50 3.73
N ALA A 122 17.14 -7.32 3.68
CA ALA A 122 17.97 -6.88 4.80
C ALA A 122 17.88 -5.37 5.10
N ALA A 123 17.37 -4.57 4.17
CA ALA A 123 17.26 -3.14 4.39
C ALA A 123 16.18 -2.80 5.41
N ARG A 124 16.52 -1.86 6.31
CA ARG A 124 15.55 -1.23 7.21
C ARG A 124 14.94 -0.05 6.45
N GLY A 125 13.62 0.12 6.49
CA GLY A 125 12.98 1.24 5.78
C GLY A 125 11.70 0.89 5.02
N TRP A 126 11.35 -0.39 4.90
CA TRP A 126 10.11 -0.81 4.25
C TRP A 126 8.87 -0.34 5.01
N ASN A 127 7.76 -0.09 4.30
CA ASN A 127 6.52 0.54 4.80
C ASN A 127 6.59 2.07 5.00
N GLY A 128 7.11 2.83 4.02
CA GLY A 128 7.05 4.30 4.05
C GLY A 128 8.04 4.99 5.00
N ARG A 129 9.09 4.28 5.44
CA ARG A 129 10.24 4.86 6.14
C ARG A 129 11.33 5.22 5.14
N VAL A 130 12.34 5.97 5.59
CA VAL A 130 13.44 6.44 4.72
C VAL A 130 14.16 5.24 4.09
N ILE A 131 14.23 5.21 2.75
CA ILE A 131 14.98 4.20 2.01
C ILE A 131 16.49 4.41 2.21
N PRO A 132 17.27 3.35 2.52
CA PRO A 132 18.71 3.46 2.59
C PRO A 132 19.33 3.96 1.28
N PRO A 133 20.37 4.81 1.30
CA PRO A 133 20.99 5.35 0.09
C PRO A 133 21.37 4.29 -0.96
N ALA A 134 21.83 3.11 -0.49
CA ALA A 134 22.22 1.99 -1.35
C ALA A 134 21.06 1.39 -2.16
N LEU A 135 19.80 1.67 -1.80
CA LEU A 135 18.60 1.19 -2.47
C LEU A 135 17.80 2.30 -3.16
N ARG A 136 18.30 3.55 -3.14
CA ARG A 136 17.60 4.68 -3.75
C ARG A 136 17.57 4.61 -5.28
N ARG A 137 18.57 3.96 -5.89
CA ARG A 137 18.69 3.77 -7.35
C ARG A 137 18.92 2.30 -7.68
N ILE A 138 17.93 1.46 -7.41
CA ILE A 138 18.02 0.02 -7.75
C ILE A 138 17.87 -0.24 -9.26
N PHE A 139 17.25 0.67 -10.01
CA PHE A 139 17.18 0.62 -11.47
C PHE A 139 17.77 1.91 -12.07
N PRO A 140 18.38 1.86 -13.27
CA PRO A 140 18.86 3.05 -13.96
C PRO A 140 17.73 4.06 -14.19
N ASN A 141 18.05 5.35 -14.10
CA ASN A 141 17.13 6.47 -14.40
C ASN A 141 15.81 6.45 -13.60
N SER A 142 15.80 5.88 -12.40
CA SER A 142 14.66 5.94 -11.50
C SER A 142 15.10 6.03 -10.05
N GLU A 143 14.36 6.79 -9.24
CA GLU A 143 14.58 6.88 -7.80
C GLU A 143 13.48 6.12 -7.06
N THR A 144 13.88 5.22 -6.16
CA THR A 144 12.95 4.45 -5.34
C THR A 144 12.38 5.34 -4.25
N ILE A 145 11.05 5.44 -4.20
CA ILE A 145 10.30 6.26 -3.23
C ILE A 145 9.97 5.43 -1.99
N TRP A 146 9.44 4.23 -2.19
CA TRP A 146 9.17 3.25 -1.14
C TRP A 146 9.10 1.85 -1.76
N CYS A 147 9.36 0.83 -0.94
CA CYS A 147 8.93 -0.52 -1.26
C CYS A 147 8.30 -1.23 -0.06
N GLN A 148 7.56 -2.28 -0.37
CA GLN A 148 7.01 -3.20 0.59
C GLN A 148 7.28 -4.65 0.19
N ARG A 149 7.66 -5.47 1.17
CA ARG A 149 7.83 -6.91 0.96
C ARG A 149 6.48 -7.56 0.69
N LEU A 150 6.39 -8.34 -0.39
CA LEU A 150 5.22 -9.14 -0.76
C LEU A 150 5.37 -10.58 -0.28
N ASP A 151 6.52 -11.18 -0.59
CA ASP A 151 6.86 -12.57 -0.29
C ASP A 151 8.37 -12.76 -0.47
N SER A 152 9.05 -13.60 0.32
CA SER A 152 10.50 -13.90 0.24
C SER A 152 11.37 -12.80 -0.40
N HIS A 153 11.69 -12.92 -1.70
CA HIS A 153 12.54 -12.03 -2.52
C HIS A 153 11.76 -11.04 -3.41
N TRP A 154 10.45 -10.93 -3.19
CA TRP A 154 9.50 -10.14 -3.96
C TRP A 154 9.00 -8.94 -3.18
N PHE A 155 8.97 -7.80 -3.86
CA PHE A 155 8.65 -6.51 -3.29
C PHE A 155 7.70 -5.77 -4.23
N HIS A 156 6.82 -4.92 -3.71
CA HIS A 156 6.16 -3.89 -4.48
C HIS A 156 6.93 -2.59 -4.26
N CYS A 157 7.37 -1.94 -5.33
CA CYS A 157 8.14 -0.69 -5.26
C CYS A 157 7.48 0.40 -6.10
N GLN A 158 7.59 1.64 -5.63
CA GLN A 158 7.26 2.84 -6.40
C GLN A 158 8.52 3.64 -6.69
N PHE A 159 8.56 4.22 -7.88
CA PHE A 159 9.67 4.94 -8.47
C PHE A 159 9.23 6.29 -9.03
N ASP A 160 10.13 7.27 -8.97
CA ASP A 160 10.08 8.56 -9.68
C ASP A 160 11.12 8.61 -10.81
#